data_AF-A0A352UN96-F1
#
_entry.id   AF-A0A352UN96-F1
#
_cell.length_a   1.000
_cell.length_b   1.000
_cell.length_c   1.000
_cell.angle_alpha   90.00
_cell.angle_beta   90.00
_cell.angle_gamma   90.00
#
_symmetry.space_group_name_H-M   'P 1'
#
loop_
_entity.id
_entity.type
_entity.pdbx_description
1 polymer ?
#
loop_
_entity_poly.entity_id
_entity_poly.type
_entity_poly.pdbx_seq_one_letter_code
_entity_poly.pdbx_strand_id
1 'polypeptide(L)'
;FLTVRLDGKDIDAYITEGYLPGNIFSGAKGKIVRVLYTCTEEQHKALNRAQMERDLYDAFGAFWVAGIEPEQVTIGTNKDELSEKTDPEKNLVSYLKEKGIPDTA
;
A
#
# COMPACT_ATOMS: atom_id res chain seq x y z
N PHE A 1 -17.36 -8.73 -18.03
CA PHE A 1 -16.60 -7.79 -17.19
C PHE A 1 -16.35 -8.46 -15.84
N LEU A 2 -15.12 -8.44 -15.33
CA LEU A 2 -14.70 -9.06 -14.07
C LEU A 2 -13.95 -8.00 -13.26
N THR A 3 -14.38 -7.77 -12.02
CA THR A 3 -13.64 -6.94 -11.07
C THR A 3 -12.96 -7.85 -10.07
N VAL A 4 -11.64 -7.73 -9.94
CA VAL A 4 -10.83 -8.44 -8.97
C VAL A 4 -10.43 -7.48 -7.87
N ARG A 5 -10.59 -7.90 -6.62
CA ARG A 5 -10.15 -7.17 -5.44
C ARG A 5 -8.96 -7.89 -4.82
N LEU A 6 -7.86 -7.17 -4.61
CA LEU A 6 -6.65 -7.64 -3.96
C LEU A 6 -6.48 -6.91 -2.64
N ASP A 7 -6.13 -7.62 -1.58
CA ASP A 7 -5.76 -7.01 -0.31
C ASP A 7 -4.26 -6.66 -0.29
N GLY A 8 -3.83 -5.86 0.68
CA GLY A 8 -2.41 -5.55 0.92
C GLY A 8 -1.53 -6.79 1.05
N LYS A 9 -2.05 -7.92 1.53
CA LYS A 9 -1.33 -9.21 1.55
C LYS A 9 -1.09 -9.79 0.16
N ASP A 10 -2.07 -9.70 -0.73
CA ASP A 10 -1.93 -10.19 -2.11
C ASP A 10 -0.95 -9.33 -2.90
N ILE A 11 -0.94 -8.02 -2.63
CA ILE A 11 0.02 -7.08 -3.21
C ILE A 11 1.43 -7.34 -2.68
N ASP A 12 1.59 -7.61 -1.38
CA ASP A 12 2.87 -7.96 -0.78
C ASP A 12 3.46 -9.25 -1.35
N ALA A 13 2.62 -10.28 -1.47
CA ALA A 13 2.98 -11.54 -2.11
C ALA A 13 3.38 -11.31 -3.57
N TYR A 14 2.64 -10.50 -4.32
CA TYR A 14 3.00 -10.19 -5.70
C TYR A 14 4.33 -9.45 -5.83
N ILE A 15 4.64 -8.52 -4.93
CA ILE A 15 5.90 -7.78 -4.91
C ILE A 15 7.07 -8.71 -4.55
N THR A 16 6.86 -9.64 -3.62
CA THR A 16 7.91 -10.52 -3.09
C THR A 16 8.16 -11.75 -3.97
N GLU A 17 7.09 -12.42 -4.39
CA GLU A 17 7.11 -13.68 -5.12
C GLU A 17 7.01 -13.48 -6.64
N GLY A 18 6.55 -12.31 -7.08
CA GLY A 18 6.44 -11.97 -8.50
C GLY A 18 5.29 -12.67 -9.24
N TYR A 19 4.35 -13.31 -8.52
CA TYR A 19 3.25 -14.05 -9.12
C TYR A 19 1.90 -13.71 -8.48
N LEU A 20 0.87 -13.62 -9.31
CA LEU A 20 -0.52 -13.43 -8.89
C LEU A 20 -1.17 -14.79 -8.61
N PRO A 21 -1.84 -15.01 -7.46
CA PRO A 21 -2.47 -16.30 -7.18
C PRO A 21 -3.50 -16.65 -8.27
N GLY A 22 -3.23 -17.72 -9.03
CA GLY A 22 -4.04 -18.04 -10.21
C GLY A 22 -5.51 -18.36 -9.93
N ASN A 23 -5.85 -18.72 -8.70
CA ASN A 23 -7.24 -18.93 -8.28
C ASN A 23 -8.07 -17.63 -8.37
N ILE A 24 -7.46 -16.47 -8.12
CA ILE A 24 -8.16 -15.17 -8.10
C ILE A 24 -8.56 -14.74 -9.53
N PHE A 25 -7.75 -15.11 -10.52
CA PHE A 25 -7.93 -14.74 -11.93
C PHE A 25 -8.43 -15.89 -12.81
N SER A 26 -8.82 -17.02 -12.22
CA SER A 26 -9.32 -18.20 -12.92
C SER A 26 -10.48 -17.92 -13.90
N GLY A 27 -11.24 -16.85 -13.67
CA GLY A 27 -12.35 -16.41 -14.52
C GLY A 27 -12.03 -15.28 -15.51
N ALA A 28 -10.77 -14.84 -15.62
CA ALA A 28 -10.34 -13.69 -16.42
C ALA A 28 -10.28 -13.94 -17.93
N LYS A 29 -10.11 -15.20 -18.34
CA LYS A 29 -9.93 -15.58 -19.75
C LYS A 29 -11.08 -15.06 -20.63
N GLY A 30 -10.72 -14.27 -21.66
CA GLY A 30 -11.69 -13.71 -22.62
C GLY A 30 -12.60 -12.63 -22.05
N LYS A 31 -12.32 -12.08 -20.87
CA LYS A 31 -13.11 -11.02 -20.24
C LYS A 31 -12.32 -9.73 -20.08
N ILE A 32 -13.06 -8.64 -19.98
CA ILE A 32 -12.54 -7.36 -19.52
C ILE A 32 -12.32 -7.47 -18.00
N VAL A 33 -11.11 -7.22 -17.51
CA VAL A 33 -10.71 -7.32 -16.10
C VAL A 33 -10.38 -5.94 -15.54
N ARG A 34 -10.90 -5.61 -14.36
CA ARG A 34 -10.49 -4.45 -13.56
C ARG A 34 -9.89 -4.94 -12.25
N VAL A 35 -8.72 -4.44 -11.89
CA VAL A 35 -8.07 -4.75 -10.60
C VAL A 35 -8.20 -3.56 -9.68
N LEU A 36 -8.80 -3.81 -8.53
CA LEU A 36 -8.88 -2.89 -7.40
C LEU A 36 -8.05 -3.46 -6.27
N TYR A 37 -7.18 -2.68 -5.66
CA TYR A 37 -6.33 -3.20 -4.59
C TYR A 37 -6.19 -2.24 -3.41
N THR A 38 -6.08 -2.80 -2.21
CA THR A 38 -5.69 -2.05 -1.02
C THR A 38 -4.18 -2.19 -0.82
N CYS A 39 -3.49 -1.11 -0.47
CA CYS A 39 -2.03 -1.13 -0.29
C CYS A 39 -1.57 -0.03 0.66
N THR A 40 -0.37 -0.17 1.21
CA THR A 40 0.36 0.95 1.83
C THR A 40 1.06 1.80 0.75
N GLU A 41 1.55 3.00 1.09
CA GLU A 41 2.32 3.81 0.13
C GLU A 41 3.59 3.11 -0.36
N GLU A 42 4.28 2.40 0.52
CA GLU A 42 5.48 1.62 0.17
C GLU A 42 5.14 0.53 -0.84
N GLN A 43 4.05 -0.20 -0.61
CA GLN A 43 3.55 -1.22 -1.53
C GLN A 43 3.07 -0.60 -2.86
N HIS A 44 2.38 0.54 -2.81
CA HIS A 44 1.91 1.23 -4.01
C HIS A 44 3.05 1.67 -4.93
N LYS A 45 4.19 2.04 -4.34
CA LYS A 45 5.41 2.44 -5.04
C LYS A 45 6.22 1.23 -5.52
N ALA A 46 6.26 0.15 -4.75
CA ALA A 46 6.95 -1.09 -5.13
C ALA A 46 6.17 -1.91 -6.18
N LEU A 47 4.86 -1.72 -6.28
CA LEU A 47 4.01 -2.45 -7.21
C LEU A 47 4.28 -2.05 -8.67
N ASN A 48 4.78 -3.00 -9.46
CA ASN A 48 4.94 -2.83 -10.90
C ASN A 48 3.63 -3.12 -11.64
N ARG A 49 2.83 -2.08 -11.86
CA ARG A 49 1.54 -2.16 -12.58
C ARG A 49 1.69 -2.63 -14.02
N ALA A 50 2.79 -2.25 -14.69
CA ALA A 50 3.06 -2.68 -16.07
C ALA A 50 3.40 -4.16 -16.16
N GLN A 51 3.97 -4.74 -15.10
CA GLN A 51 4.18 -6.18 -15.01
C GLN A 51 2.84 -6.89 -14.76
N MET A 52 2.06 -6.38 -13.82
CA MET A 52 0.74 -6.94 -13.50
C MET A 52 -0.21 -6.93 -14.70
N GLU A 53 -0.20 -5.86 -15.49
CA GLU A 53 -0.97 -5.80 -16.73
C GLU A 53 -0.55 -6.87 -17.74
N ARG A 54 0.76 -7.09 -17.91
CA ARG A 54 1.29 -8.15 -18.78
C ARG A 54 0.89 -9.54 -18.28
N ASP A 55 1.00 -9.81 -16.99
CA ASP A 55 0.57 -11.07 -16.39
C ASP A 55 -0.93 -11.33 -16.61
N LEU A 56 -1.78 -10.30 -16.53
CA LEU A 56 -3.21 -10.43 -16.82
C LEU A 56 -3.50 -10.85 -18.27
N TYR A 57 -2.72 -10.34 -19.22
CA TYR A 57 -2.83 -10.72 -20.63
C TYR A 57 -2.23 -12.11 -20.91
N ASP A 58 -0.97 -12.34 -20.54
CA ASP A 58 -0.21 -13.55 -20.88
C ASP A 58 -0.61 -14.76 -20.01
N ALA A 59 -0.65 -14.61 -18.69
CA ALA A 59 -0.89 -15.74 -17.77
C ALA A 59 -2.38 -16.05 -17.60
N PHE A 60 -3.25 -15.03 -17.64
CA PHE A 60 -4.68 -15.17 -17.36
C PHE A 60 -5.58 -15.02 -18.59
N GLY A 61 -5.03 -14.66 -19.75
CA GLY A 61 -5.77 -14.57 -21.00
C GLY A 61 -6.87 -13.50 -20.99
N ALA A 62 -6.68 -12.42 -20.23
CA ALA A 62 -7.63 -11.32 -20.20
C ALA A 62 -7.83 -10.74 -21.61
N PHE A 63 -9.06 -10.38 -21.95
CA PHE A 63 -9.35 -9.74 -23.24
C PHE A 63 -8.96 -8.25 -23.24
N TRP A 64 -9.14 -7.59 -22.09
CA TRP A 64 -8.81 -6.17 -21.90
C TRP A 64 -8.63 -5.89 -20.41
N VAL A 65 -7.58 -5.15 -20.04
CA VAL A 65 -7.39 -4.64 -18.68
C VAL A 65 -7.99 -3.24 -18.62
N ALA A 66 -9.12 -3.10 -17.93
CA ALA A 66 -9.83 -1.82 -17.78
C ALA A 66 -9.07 -0.83 -16.88
N GLY A 67 -8.24 -1.32 -15.97
CA GLY A 67 -7.42 -0.51 -15.07
C GLY A 67 -6.94 -1.30 -13.86
N ILE A 68 -5.81 -0.87 -13.32
CA ILE A 68 -5.20 -1.36 -12.08
C ILE A 68 -5.11 -0.15 -11.14
N GLU A 69 -6.10 0.00 -10.27
CA GLU A 69 -6.29 1.19 -9.45
C GLU A 69 -6.33 0.83 -7.96
N PRO A 70 -5.72 1.65 -7.08
CA PRO A 70 -5.87 1.46 -5.65
C PRO A 70 -7.29 1.83 -5.21
N GLU A 71 -7.95 0.94 -4.46
CA GLU A 71 -9.25 1.21 -3.81
C GLU A 71 -9.04 1.97 -2.50
N GLN A 72 -7.97 1.64 -1.75
CA GLN A 72 -7.58 2.32 -0.53
C GLN A 72 -6.05 2.31 -0.37
N VAL A 73 -5.45 3.49 -0.18
CA VAL A 73 -4.03 3.62 0.17
C VAL A 73 -3.94 3.97 1.66
N THR A 74 -3.49 3.03 2.47
CA THR A 74 -3.23 3.29 3.89
C THR A 74 -1.92 4.08 3.97
N ILE A 75 -2.04 5.40 4.05
CA ILE A 75 -0.94 6.31 4.34
C ILE A 75 -0.48 5.98 5.76
N GLY A 76 0.77 5.53 5.87
CA GLY A 76 1.46 5.33 7.15
C GLY A 76 1.56 6.68 7.83
N THR A 77 0.51 7.04 8.53
CA THR A 77 0.36 8.38 9.04
C THR A 77 1.22 8.48 10.29
N ASN A 78 2.48 8.87 10.14
CA ASN A 78 3.19 9.62 11.17
C ASN A 78 2.46 10.97 11.33
N LYS A 79 1.22 10.97 11.87
CA LYS A 79 0.46 12.19 12.24
C LYS A 79 0.78 12.65 13.66
N ASP A 80 1.77 12.05 14.31
CA ASP A 80 2.24 12.54 15.60
C ASP A 80 3.33 13.62 15.46
N GLU A 81 3.95 13.78 14.29
CA GLU A 81 4.98 14.82 14.07
C GLU A 81 4.43 16.15 13.53
N LEU A 82 3.11 16.33 13.43
CA LEU A 82 2.51 17.59 12.97
C LEU A 82 1.44 18.19 13.90
N SER A 83 1.48 17.87 15.20
CA SER A 83 0.79 18.70 16.20
C SER A 83 1.73 19.78 16.71
N GLU A 84 1.95 20.80 15.89
CA GLU A 84 2.69 22.03 16.21
C GLU A 84 1.88 22.93 17.17
N LYS A 85 1.39 22.34 18.26
CA LYS A 85 0.75 23.00 19.41
C LYS A 85 1.14 22.26 20.70
N THR A 86 2.43 22.18 20.96
CA THR A 86 2.90 21.82 22.29
C THR A 86 3.20 23.11 23.04
N ASP A 87 2.46 23.32 24.14
CA ASP A 87 2.70 24.39 25.09
C ASP A 87 4.22 24.52 25.36
N PRO A 88 4.77 25.75 25.38
CA PRO A 88 6.22 25.96 25.48
C PRO A 88 6.84 25.26 26.69
N GLU A 89 6.07 25.08 27.77
CA GLU A 89 6.47 24.33 28.97
C GLU A 89 6.68 22.83 28.71
N LYS A 90 5.82 22.18 27.91
CA LYS A 90 6.00 20.76 27.56
C LYS A 90 7.22 20.53 26.68
N ASN A 91 7.49 21.48 25.79
CA ASN A 91 8.67 21.39 24.92
C ASN A 91 9.96 21.52 25.72
N LEU A 92 9.98 22.39 26.74
CA LEU A 92 11.11 22.54 27.66
C LEU A 92 11.34 21.27 28.50
N VAL A 93 10.29 20.63 29.01
CA VAL A 93 10.40 19.38 29.78
C VAL A 93 10.96 18.24 28.91
N SER A 94 10.47 18.11 27.66
CA SER A 94 11.00 17.12 26.72
C SER A 94 12.47 17.39 26.38
N TYR A 95 12.84 18.65 26.16
CA TYR A 95 14.22 19.05 25.89
C TYR A 95 15.17 18.75 27.07
N LEU A 96 14.75 19.06 28.29
CA LEU A 96 15.54 18.78 29.51
C LEU A 96 15.73 17.27 29.72
N LYS A 97 14.69 16.49 29.45
CA LYS A 97 14.71 15.03 29.54
C LYS A 97 15.61 14.39 28.48
N GLU A 98 15.60 14.92 27.26
CA GLU A 98 16.48 14.46 26.16
C GLU A 98 17.95 14.81 26.42
N LYS A 99 18.23 15.96 27.02
CA LYS A 99 19.59 16.40 27.41
C LYS A 99 20.16 15.66 28.63
N GLY A 100 19.38 14.78 29.28
CA GLY A 100 19.82 14.01 30.44
C GLY A 100 20.12 14.85 31.69
N ILE A 101 19.52 16.05 31.79
CA ILE A 101 19.67 16.92 32.96
C ILE A 101 18.62 16.48 33.98
N PRO A 102 18.99 15.88 35.13
CA PRO A 102 18.03 15.56 36.17
C PRO A 102 17.47 16.85 36.77
N ASP A 103 16.16 16.86 37.07
CA ASP A 103 15.52 17.88 37.88
C ASP A 103 16.12 17.82 39.29
N THR A 104 17.21 18.55 39.52
CA THR A 104 17.74 18.78 40.85
C THR A 104 16.93 19.90 41.48
N ALA A 105 15.83 19.51 42.11
CA ALA A 105 15.22 20.26 43.22
C ALA A 105 16.08 20.14 44.49
#